data_AF-A0A4P6MG80-F1
#
_entry.id   AF-A0A4P6MG80-F1
#
_cell.length_a   1.000
_cell.length_b   1.000
_cell.length_c   1.000
_cell.angle_alpha   90.00
_cell.angle_beta   90.00
_cell.angle_gamma   90.00
#
_symmetry.space_group_name_H-M   'P 1'
#
loop_
_entity.id
_entity.type
_entity.pdbx_description
1 polymer ?
#
loop_
_entity_poly.entity_id
_entity_poly.type
_entity_poly.pdbx_seq_one_letter_code
_entity_poly.pdbx_strand_id
1 'polypeptide(L)'
;MAFVARIAMVFSWLVLTGIVLIVSALALSGDVAPILDMVELPPDIPQPPNWALLGLIGLCCLALANLGIVYWRFHRVLRSAGQNQFDLLARELRTSGIALIFFYILFLMIFRFMPFALVWGVPSEEQPTIHWLPINLDIVFLIIGLVLLALASSFRRAAEVDDENRHFL
;
A
#
# COMPACT_ATOMS: atom_id res chain seq x y z
N MET A 1 11.17 21.63 -4.75
CA MET A 1 11.17 20.18 -4.42
C MET A 1 9.79 19.66 -3.99
N ALA A 2 9.10 20.27 -3.02
CA ALA A 2 7.78 19.80 -2.56
C ALA A 2 6.70 19.72 -3.67
N PHE A 3 6.71 20.64 -4.64
CA PHE A 3 5.78 20.61 -5.79
C PHE A 3 5.99 19.40 -6.69
N VAL A 4 7.25 19.10 -7.04
CA VAL A 4 7.63 17.94 -7.86
C VAL A 4 7.22 16.64 -7.16
N ALA A 5 7.47 16.52 -5.86
CA ALA A 5 7.06 15.35 -5.08
C ALA A 5 5.53 15.13 -5.12
N ARG A 6 4.74 16.20 -5.04
CA ARG A 6 3.28 16.11 -5.10
C ARG A 6 2.78 15.64 -6.46
N ILE A 7 3.34 16.16 -7.55
CA ILE A 7 3.00 15.71 -8.91
C ILE A 7 3.36 14.23 -9.06
N ALA A 8 4.56 13.83 -8.64
CA ALA A 8 5.01 12.45 -8.72
C ALA A 8 4.08 11.49 -7.96
N MET A 9 3.65 11.85 -6.73
CA MET A 9 2.71 11.05 -5.95
C MET A 9 1.33 10.92 -6.61
N VAL A 10 0.77 12.01 -7.13
CA VAL A 10 -0.55 11.96 -7.79
C VAL A 10 -0.45 11.15 -9.08
N PHE A 11 0.59 11.40 -9.88
CA PHE A 11 0.80 10.68 -11.13
C PHE A 11 1.00 9.18 -10.91
N SER A 12 1.86 8.79 -9.96
CA SER A 12 2.07 7.36 -9.65
C SER A 12 0.79 6.69 -9.16
N TRP A 13 0.02 7.36 -8.32
CA TRP A 13 -1.27 6.82 -7.85
C TRP A 13 -2.27 6.64 -8.98
N LEU A 14 -2.43 7.64 -9.84
CA LEU A 14 -3.34 7.56 -10.99
C LEU A 14 -2.94 6.46 -11.97
N VAL A 15 -1.65 6.32 -12.27
CA VAL A 15 -1.17 5.25 -13.15
C VAL A 15 -1.44 3.89 -12.53
N LEU A 16 -1.12 3.69 -11.25
CA LEU A 16 -1.37 2.42 -10.56
C LEU A 16 -2.87 2.09 -10.48
N THR A 17 -3.71 3.08 -10.17
CA THR A 17 -5.17 2.91 -10.19
C THR A 17 -5.67 2.55 -11.58
N GLY A 18 -5.18 3.23 -12.63
CA GLY A 18 -5.52 2.92 -14.01
C GLY A 18 -5.16 1.49 -14.40
N ILE A 19 -3.94 1.05 -14.06
CA ILE A 19 -3.49 -0.34 -14.31
C ILE A 19 -4.40 -1.34 -13.60
N VAL A 20 -4.65 -1.16 -12.31
CA VAL A 20 -5.50 -2.09 -11.53
C VAL A 20 -6.92 -2.13 -12.09
N LEU A 21 -7.49 -0.99 -12.49
CA LEU A 21 -8.81 -0.94 -13.10
C LEU A 21 -8.87 -1.67 -14.44
N ILE A 22 -7.87 -1.45 -15.30
CA ILE A 22 -7.78 -2.13 -16.61
C ILE A 22 -7.63 -3.64 -16.40
N VAL A 23 -6.70 -4.08 -15.55
CA VAL A 23 -6.47 -5.51 -15.26
C VAL A 23 -7.71 -6.15 -14.64
N SER A 24 -8.39 -5.45 -13.73
CA SER A 24 -9.63 -5.95 -13.12
C SER A 24 -10.76 -6.06 -14.14
N ALA A 25 -10.90 -5.08 -15.03
CA ALA A 25 -11.92 -5.12 -16.09
C ALA A 25 -11.67 -6.27 -17.07
N LEU A 26 -10.42 -6.51 -17.47
CA LEU A 26 -10.03 -7.64 -18.31
C LEU A 26 -10.34 -8.97 -17.62
N ALA A 27 -9.94 -9.12 -16.35
CA ALA A 27 -10.23 -10.33 -15.57
C ALA A 27 -11.72 -10.62 -15.46
N LEU A 28 -12.55 -9.59 -15.25
CA LEU A 28 -14.01 -9.73 -15.21
C LEU A 28 -14.64 -10.02 -16.58
N SER A 29 -13.97 -9.64 -17.68
CA SER A 29 -14.39 -9.97 -19.04
C SER A 29 -14.01 -11.39 -19.48
N GLY A 30 -13.24 -12.11 -18.66
CA GLY A 30 -12.80 -13.48 -18.90
C GLY A 30 -11.32 -13.61 -19.30
N ASP A 31 -10.63 -12.50 -19.58
CA ASP A 31 -9.19 -12.50 -19.81
C ASP A 31 -8.43 -12.39 -18.49
N VAL A 32 -8.08 -13.53 -17.92
CA VAL A 32 -7.40 -13.64 -16.62
C VAL A 32 -5.87 -13.57 -16.73
N ALA A 33 -5.30 -13.62 -17.93
CA ALA A 33 -3.84 -13.61 -18.09
C ALA A 33 -3.17 -12.38 -17.45
N PRO A 34 -3.69 -11.14 -17.60
CA PRO A 34 -3.09 -9.96 -16.99
C PRO A 34 -3.09 -9.97 -15.45
N ILE A 35 -4.12 -10.54 -14.83
CA ILE A 35 -4.22 -10.57 -13.36
C ILE A 35 -3.33 -11.68 -12.77
N LEU A 36 -3.13 -12.77 -13.52
CA LEU A 36 -2.19 -13.84 -13.16
C LEU A 36 -0.74 -13.39 -13.29
N ASP A 37 -0.40 -12.68 -14.37
CA ASP A 37 0.93 -12.09 -14.56
C ASP A 37 1.26 -11.10 -13.43
N MET A 38 0.28 -10.30 -12.98
CA MET A 38 0.45 -9.38 -11.85
C MET A 38 0.85 -10.09 -10.55
N VAL A 39 0.44 -11.34 -10.34
CA VAL A 39 0.80 -12.14 -9.14
C VAL A 39 1.84 -13.21 -9.43
N GLU A 40 2.57 -13.07 -10.55
CA GLU A 40 3.66 -13.96 -10.97
C GLU A 40 3.22 -15.43 -11.16
N LEU A 41 1.95 -15.64 -11.55
CA LEU A 41 1.43 -16.95 -11.91
C LEU A 41 1.49 -17.17 -13.43
N PRO A 42 1.75 -18.40 -13.90
CA PRO A 42 1.74 -18.69 -15.33
C PRO A 42 0.34 -18.47 -15.93
N PRO A 43 0.25 -17.94 -17.16
CA PRO A 43 -1.02 -17.58 -17.78
C PRO A 43 -1.86 -18.79 -18.22
N ASP A 44 -1.23 -19.97 -18.33
CA ASP A 44 -1.85 -21.19 -18.89
C ASP A 44 -2.58 -22.04 -17.83
N ILE A 45 -2.72 -21.56 -16.60
CA ILE A 45 -3.42 -22.31 -15.56
C ILE A 45 -4.94 -22.34 -15.83
N PRO A 46 -5.63 -23.41 -15.40
CA PRO A 46 -7.09 -23.46 -15.43
C PRO A 46 -7.70 -22.21 -14.78
N GLN A 47 -8.83 -21.76 -15.33
CA GLN A 47 -9.46 -20.50 -14.92
C GLN A 47 -9.63 -20.45 -13.39
N PRO A 48 -9.06 -19.43 -12.71
CA PRO A 48 -9.17 -19.30 -11.27
C PRO A 48 -10.63 -19.18 -10.84
N PRO A 49 -10.99 -19.63 -9.63
CA PRO A 49 -12.36 -19.50 -9.15
C PRO A 49 -12.74 -18.03 -8.95
N ASN A 50 -13.97 -17.67 -9.35
CA ASN A 50 -14.45 -16.28 -9.33
C ASN A 50 -14.32 -15.59 -7.95
N TRP A 51 -14.48 -16.34 -6.86
CA TRP A 51 -14.33 -15.77 -5.52
C TRP A 51 -12.89 -15.34 -5.23
N ALA A 52 -11.89 -16.07 -5.75
CA ALA A 52 -10.48 -15.73 -5.58
C ALA A 52 -10.12 -14.50 -6.43
N LEU A 53 -10.65 -14.41 -7.66
CA LEU A 53 -10.52 -13.22 -8.51
C LEU A 53 -11.12 -11.97 -7.86
N LEU A 54 -12.35 -12.05 -7.35
CA LEU A 54 -12.99 -10.95 -6.64
C LEU A 54 -12.23 -10.57 -5.36
N GLY A 55 -11.71 -11.55 -4.63
CA GLY A 55 -10.86 -11.34 -3.46
C GLY A 55 -9.59 -10.56 -3.81
N LEU A 56 -8.91 -10.94 -4.90
CA LEU A 56 -7.70 -10.25 -5.36
C LEU A 56 -8.00 -8.80 -5.75
N ILE A 57 -9.05 -8.58 -6.57
CA ILE A 57 -9.47 -7.23 -6.97
C ILE A 57 -9.78 -6.38 -5.73
N GLY A 58 -10.49 -6.95 -4.75
CA GLY A 58 -10.79 -6.28 -3.49
C GLY A 58 -9.54 -5.87 -2.71
N LEU A 59 -8.57 -6.78 -2.59
CA LEU A 59 -7.29 -6.50 -1.94
C LEU A 59 -6.49 -5.41 -2.67
N CYS A 60 -6.45 -5.45 -4.01
CA CYS A 60 -5.79 -4.42 -4.81
C CYS A 60 -6.43 -3.03 -4.60
N CYS A 61 -7.75 -2.95 -4.58
CA CYS A 61 -8.48 -1.71 -4.29
C CYS A 61 -8.15 -1.18 -2.88
N LEU A 62 -8.11 -2.05 -1.87
CA LEU A 62 -7.74 -1.68 -0.50
C LEU A 62 -6.28 -1.21 -0.41
N ALA A 63 -5.37 -1.86 -1.14
CA ALA A 63 -3.96 -1.47 -1.19
C ALA A 63 -3.80 -0.07 -1.83
N LEU A 64 -4.49 0.19 -2.95
CA LEU A 64 -4.52 1.50 -3.60
C LEU A 64 -5.13 2.59 -2.72
N ALA A 65 -6.18 2.27 -1.96
CA ALA A 65 -6.78 3.19 -1.02
C ALA A 65 -5.79 3.58 0.09
N ASN A 66 -5.07 2.61 0.67
CA ASN A 66 -4.04 2.87 1.68
C ASN A 66 -2.88 3.70 1.10
N LEU A 67 -2.42 3.38 -0.12
CA LEU A 67 -1.39 4.17 -0.79
C LEU A 67 -1.85 5.61 -1.04
N GLY A 68 -3.10 5.80 -1.47
CA GLY A 68 -3.72 7.11 -1.64
C GLY A 68 -3.80 7.90 -0.33
N ILE A 69 -4.13 7.24 0.78
CA ILE A 69 -4.06 7.85 2.12
C ILE A 69 -2.63 8.31 2.41
N VAL A 70 -1.62 7.46 2.24
CA VAL A 70 -0.21 7.83 2.49
C VAL A 70 0.19 9.07 1.69
N TYR A 71 -0.10 9.10 0.38
CA TYR A 71 0.22 10.24 -0.47
C TYR A 71 -0.52 11.52 -0.08
N TRP A 72 -1.80 11.41 0.29
CA TRP A 72 -2.57 12.54 0.78
C TRP A 72 -2.00 13.11 2.08
N ARG A 73 -1.63 12.24 3.03
CA ARG A 73 -1.03 12.64 4.30
C ARG A 73 0.34 13.28 4.07
N PHE A 74 1.19 12.72 3.20
CA PHE A 74 2.46 13.35 2.84
C PHE A 74 2.30 14.68 2.11
N HIS A 75 1.28 14.84 1.27
CA HIS A 75 0.94 16.13 0.70
C HIS A 75 0.68 17.18 1.80
N ARG A 76 -0.07 16.82 2.84
CA ARG A 76 -0.36 17.71 3.98
C ARG A 76 0.88 18.00 4.81
N VAL A 77 1.74 17.01 5.05
CA VAL A 77 3.05 17.21 5.72
C VAL A 77 3.91 18.19 4.91
N LEU A 78 4.04 18.00 3.59
CA LEU A 78 4.81 18.89 2.72
C LEU A 78 4.22 20.30 2.62
N ARG A 79 2.94 20.50 2.92
CA ARG A 79 2.31 21.84 2.95
C ARG A 79 2.52 22.54 4.29
N SER A 80 2.65 21.77 5.36
CA SER A 80 2.75 22.27 6.74
C SER A 80 4.20 22.33 7.25
N ALA A 81 5.14 21.76 6.48
CA ALA A 81 6.58 21.86 6.71
C ALA A 81 7.01 23.33 6.65
N GLY A 82 7.14 23.94 7.84
CA GLY A 82 7.50 25.35 8.02
C GLY A 82 6.59 26.15 8.95
N GLN A 83 5.44 25.59 9.40
CA GLN A 83 4.45 26.35 10.18
C GLN A 83 4.48 26.10 11.71
N ASN A 84 5.53 25.51 12.29
CA ASN A 84 5.59 25.13 13.73
C ASN A 84 4.32 24.40 14.24
N GLN A 85 3.66 23.63 13.37
CA GLN A 85 2.45 22.86 13.69
C GLN A 85 2.82 21.41 14.02
N PHE A 86 3.55 21.21 15.12
CA PHE A 86 4.07 19.90 15.51
C PHE A 86 2.97 18.86 15.71
N ASP A 87 1.83 19.23 16.28
CA ASP A 87 0.66 18.35 16.43
C ASP A 87 0.11 17.84 15.11
N LEU A 88 -0.01 18.73 14.12
CA LEU A 88 -0.50 18.36 12.80
C LEU A 88 0.50 17.42 12.13
N LEU A 89 1.79 17.72 12.18
CA LEU A 89 2.83 16.81 11.67
C LEU A 89 2.76 15.44 12.35
N ALA A 90 2.66 15.39 13.68
CA ALA A 90 2.54 14.15 14.43
C ALA A 90 1.33 13.31 13.98
N ARG A 91 0.17 13.95 13.83
CA ARG A 91 -1.06 13.27 13.39
C ARG A 91 -0.93 12.72 11.97
N GLU A 92 -0.45 13.53 11.03
CA GLU A 92 -0.33 13.11 9.63
C GLU A 92 0.71 11.99 9.48
N LEU A 93 1.87 12.08 10.15
CA LEU A 93 2.90 11.04 10.15
C LEU A 93 2.39 9.74 10.77
N ARG A 94 1.63 9.82 11.87
CA ARG A 94 1.03 8.64 12.50
C ARG A 94 0.08 7.93 11.54
N THR A 95 -0.81 8.68 10.89
CA THR A 95 -1.75 8.10 9.92
C THR A 95 -1.03 7.52 8.70
N SER A 96 -0.01 8.19 8.17
CA SER A 96 0.83 7.64 7.10
C SER A 96 1.51 6.34 7.51
N GLY A 97 2.09 6.30 8.73
CA GLY A 97 2.75 5.11 9.24
C GLY A 97 1.81 3.91 9.33
N ILE A 98 0.62 4.10 9.92
CA ILE A 98 -0.41 3.05 10.00
C ILE A 98 -0.82 2.59 8.60
N ALA A 99 -1.14 3.52 7.69
CA ALA A 99 -1.58 3.18 6.34
C ALA A 99 -0.49 2.42 5.55
N LEU A 100 0.78 2.75 5.74
CA LEU A 100 1.90 2.05 5.09
C LEU A 100 2.10 0.64 5.63
N ILE A 101 1.90 0.42 6.94
CA ILE A 101 1.90 -0.92 7.55
C ILE A 101 0.74 -1.75 7.01
N PHE A 102 -0.47 -1.19 6.92
CA PHE A 102 -1.62 -1.87 6.31
C PHE A 102 -1.38 -2.17 4.83
N PHE A 103 -0.80 -1.23 4.08
CA PHE A 103 -0.40 -1.46 2.69
C PHE A 103 0.55 -2.65 2.57
N TYR A 104 1.58 -2.74 3.43
CA TYR A 104 2.49 -3.88 3.45
C TYR A 104 1.77 -5.21 3.73
N ILE A 105 0.86 -5.24 4.71
CA ILE A 105 0.07 -6.45 5.01
C ILE A 105 -0.78 -6.85 3.79
N LEU A 106 -1.44 -5.89 3.14
CA LEU A 106 -2.22 -6.15 1.92
C LEU A 106 -1.34 -6.64 0.77
N PHE A 107 -0.14 -6.07 0.62
CA PHE A 107 0.84 -6.50 -0.36
C PHE A 107 1.25 -7.97 -0.11
N LEU A 108 1.52 -8.35 1.14
CA LEU A 108 1.77 -9.74 1.49
C LEU A 108 0.56 -10.63 1.15
N MET A 109 -0.66 -10.21 1.46
CA MET A 109 -1.87 -10.96 1.09
C MET A 109 -1.95 -11.19 -0.41
N ILE A 110 -1.72 -10.15 -1.22
CA ILE A 110 -1.78 -10.20 -2.69
C ILE A 110 -0.70 -11.11 -3.28
N PHE A 111 0.56 -10.96 -2.85
CA PHE A 111 1.68 -11.63 -3.52
C PHE A 111 2.10 -12.94 -2.87
N ARG A 112 1.69 -13.21 -1.63
CA ARG A 112 2.06 -14.44 -0.90
C ARG A 112 0.88 -15.37 -0.67
N PHE A 113 -0.32 -14.85 -0.42
CA PHE A 113 -1.46 -15.69 -0.05
C PHE A 113 -2.44 -15.90 -1.20
N MET A 114 -2.72 -14.86 -1.98
CA MET A 114 -3.65 -14.99 -3.11
C MET A 114 -3.20 -15.96 -4.20
N PRO A 115 -1.90 -16.17 -4.52
CA PRO A 115 -1.52 -17.19 -5.49
C PRO A 115 -2.05 -18.58 -5.13
N PHE A 116 -2.02 -18.95 -3.84
CA PHE A 116 -2.59 -20.22 -3.36
C PHE A 116 -4.11 -20.28 -3.52
N ALA A 117 -4.81 -19.16 -3.31
CA ALA A 117 -6.26 -19.09 -3.49
C ALA A 117 -6.66 -19.17 -4.98
N LEU A 118 -5.83 -18.62 -5.88
CA LEU A 118 -6.09 -18.62 -7.33
C LEU A 118 -5.90 -20.00 -7.96
N VAL A 119 -4.96 -20.79 -7.46
CA VAL A 119 -4.75 -22.18 -7.90
C VAL A 119 -5.60 -23.18 -7.12
N TRP A 120 -6.53 -22.70 -6.29
CA TRP A 120 -7.40 -23.56 -5.48
C TRP A 120 -8.34 -24.38 -6.38
N GLY A 121 -8.03 -25.66 -6.54
CA GLY A 121 -8.75 -26.59 -7.42
C GLY A 121 -7.95 -27.06 -8.63
N VAL A 122 -6.75 -26.54 -8.85
CA VAL A 122 -5.81 -27.08 -9.86
C VAL A 122 -5.22 -28.40 -9.35
N PRO A 123 -5.23 -29.49 -10.15
CA PRO A 123 -4.60 -30.75 -9.79
C PRO A 123 -3.13 -30.54 -9.38
N SER A 124 -2.64 -31.29 -8.39
CA SER A 124 -1.29 -31.11 -7.85
C SER A 124 -0.18 -31.26 -8.89
N GLU A 125 -0.44 -31.99 -9.99
CA GLU A 125 0.50 -32.20 -11.10
C GLU A 125 0.65 -30.97 -12.01
N GLU A 126 -0.34 -30.06 -11.99
CA GLU A 126 -0.39 -28.83 -12.79
C GLU A 126 -0.17 -27.57 -11.94
N GLN A 127 0.05 -27.73 -10.63
CA GLN A 127 0.23 -26.58 -9.73
C GLN A 127 1.56 -25.88 -10.02
N PRO A 128 1.55 -24.56 -10.27
CA PRO A 128 2.76 -23.81 -10.47
C PRO A 128 3.60 -23.75 -9.18
N THR A 129 4.92 -23.71 -9.35
CA THR A 129 5.83 -23.53 -8.21
C THR A 129 5.72 -22.11 -7.68
N ILE A 130 5.11 -21.94 -6.51
CA ILE A 130 4.98 -20.63 -5.86
C ILE A 130 6.28 -20.34 -5.09
N HIS A 131 7.07 -19.39 -5.57
CA HIS A 131 8.31 -18.98 -4.92
C HIS A 131 8.02 -18.15 -3.66
N TRP A 132 8.29 -18.73 -2.49
CA TRP A 132 8.15 -18.03 -1.21
C TRP A 132 9.51 -17.51 -0.73
N LEU A 133 9.70 -16.19 -0.76
CA LEU A 133 10.83 -15.52 -0.10
C LEU A 133 10.35 -14.86 1.21
N PRO A 134 10.86 -15.27 2.39
CA PRO A 134 10.41 -14.73 3.68
C PRO A 134 10.76 -13.26 3.89
N ILE A 135 11.83 -12.78 3.25
CA ILE A 135 12.28 -11.39 3.32
C ILE A 135 12.52 -10.92 1.89
N ASN A 136 11.73 -9.96 1.44
CA ASN A 136 11.91 -9.29 0.17
C ASN A 136 11.99 -7.77 0.40
N LEU A 137 12.25 -7.01 -0.66
CA LEU A 137 12.44 -5.55 -0.59
C LEU A 137 11.19 -4.82 -0.07
N ASP A 138 10.01 -5.44 -0.17
CA ASP A 138 8.72 -4.96 0.34
C ASP A 138 8.69 -4.72 1.86
N ILE A 139 9.55 -5.39 2.65
CA ILE A 139 9.70 -5.11 4.09
C ILE A 139 10.08 -3.64 4.37
N VAL A 140 10.64 -2.95 3.37
CA VAL A 140 10.95 -1.52 3.48
C VAL A 140 9.70 -0.69 3.80
N PHE A 141 8.52 -1.06 3.30
CA PHE A 141 7.28 -0.35 3.59
C PHE A 141 6.89 -0.48 5.08
N LEU A 142 7.07 -1.67 5.66
CA LEU A 142 6.88 -1.89 7.08
C LEU A 142 7.86 -1.05 7.91
N ILE A 143 9.15 -1.09 7.56
CA ILE A 143 10.19 -0.34 8.26
C ILE A 143 9.92 1.16 8.20
N ILE A 144 9.64 1.71 7.02
CA ILE A 144 9.28 3.13 6.85
C ILE A 144 8.03 3.44 7.68
N GLY A 145 7.02 2.57 7.68
CA GLY A 145 5.80 2.77 8.46
C GLY A 145 6.07 2.90 9.96
N LEU A 146 6.93 2.03 10.49
CA LEU A 146 7.38 2.07 11.89
C LEU A 146 8.20 3.32 12.19
N VAL A 147 9.09 3.73 11.30
CA VAL A 147 9.87 4.97 11.45
C VAL A 147 8.95 6.19 11.48
N LEU A 148 7.92 6.25 10.64
CA LEU A 148 6.93 7.34 10.66
C LEU A 148 6.15 7.39 11.97
N LEU A 149 5.81 6.23 12.55
CA LEU A 149 5.19 6.16 13.88
C LEU A 149 6.13 6.66 14.98
N ALA A 150 7.41 6.32 14.93
CA ALA A 150 8.41 6.81 15.87
C ALA A 150 8.56 8.34 15.76
N LEU A 151 8.66 8.87 14.54
CA LEU A 151 8.71 10.32 14.30
C LEU A 151 7.44 11.03 14.78
N ALA A 152 6.27 10.44 14.57
CA ALA A 152 5.02 10.99 15.07
C ALA A 152 5.02 11.14 16.60
N SER A 153 5.57 10.16 17.33
CA SER A 153 5.75 10.24 18.78
C SER A 153 6.69 11.39 19.17
N SER A 154 7.83 11.52 18.49
CA SER A 154 8.78 12.61 18.72
C SER A 154 8.16 13.99 18.48
N PHE A 155 7.42 14.17 17.38
CA PHE A 155 6.74 15.44 17.08
C PHE A 155 5.63 15.77 18.07
N ARG A 156 4.89 14.78 18.56
CA ARG A 156 3.90 15.01 19.62
C ARG A 156 4.56 15.52 20.90
N ARG A 157 5.68 14.93 21.29
CA ARG A 157 6.43 15.40 22.47
C ARG A 157 7.01 16.80 22.26
N ALA A 158 7.42 17.15 21.04
CA ALA A 158 7.84 18.49 20.71
C ALA A 158 6.67 19.50 20.79
N ALA A 159 5.45 19.09 20.42
CA ALA A 159 4.25 19.91 20.57
C ALA A 159 3.94 20.17 22.05
N GLU A 160 4.00 19.14 22.90
CA GLU A 160 3.81 19.24 24.35
C GLU A 160 4.79 20.25 24.98
N VAL A 161 6.07 20.21 24.60
CA VAL A 161 7.09 21.16 25.08
C VAL A 161 6.87 22.59 24.56
N ASP A 162 6.43 22.75 23.31
CA ASP A 162 6.10 24.07 22.76
C ASP A 162 4.89 24.69 23.47
N ASP A 163 3.88 23.88 23.78
CA ASP A 163 2.69 24.29 24.53
C ASP A 163 3.03 24.67 25.97
N GLU A 164 3.88 23.90 26.66
CA GLU A 164 4.39 24.24 28.00
C GLU A 164 5.09 25.60 27.98
N ASN A 165 6.04 25.82 27.08
CA ASN A 165 6.78 27.07 26.99
C ASN A 165 5.89 28.30 26.72
N ARG A 166 4.79 28.14 25.99
CA ARG A 166 3.81 29.21 25.73
C ARG A 166 2.94 29.56 26.95
N HIS A 167 2.81 28.66 27.93
CA HIS A 167 2.07 28.93 29.16
C HIS A 167 2.93 29.56 30.26
N PHE A 168 4.26 29.44 30.18
CA PHE A 168 5.20 30.00 31.15
C PHE A 168 5.74 31.40 30.79
N LEU A 169 5.66 31.81 29.51
CA LEU A 169 6.03 33.15 29.02
C LEU A 169 4.81 34.07 28.92
#